data_AF-A0A6D2I622-F1
#
_entry.id   AF-A0A6D2I622-F1
#
_cell.length_a   1.000
_cell.length_b   1.000
_cell.length_c   1.000
_cell.angle_alpha   90.00
_cell.angle_beta   90.00
_cell.angle_gamma   90.00
#
_symmetry.space_group_name_H-M   'P 1'
#
loop_
_entity.id
_entity.type
_entity.pdbx_description
1 polymer ?
#
loop_
_entity_poly.entity_id
_entity_poly.type
_entity_poly.pdbx_seq_one_letter_code
_entity_poly.pdbx_strand_id
1 'polypeptide(L)'
;MHFAVPMAGAVLNTINTRLDEKSIAGILCHAQPKMLFIDRNLEHLARESLQLLPHEDFKQNMKVIFIDESKTSSIQGVRLRESHP
;
A
#
# COMPACT_ATOMS: atom_id res chain seq x y z
N MET A 1 7.71 11.33 -0.40
CA MET A 1 6.47 10.96 -1.12
C MET A 1 5.30 11.91 -0.77
N HIS A 2 5.52 13.21 -0.57
CA HIS A 2 4.48 14.08 0.02
C HIS A 2 3.48 14.69 -0.99
N PHE A 3 3.88 14.81 -2.27
CA PHE A 3 3.04 15.43 -3.32
C PHE A 3 2.52 14.44 -4.37
N ALA A 4 2.98 13.18 -4.34
CA ALA A 4 2.63 12.20 -5.36
C ALA A 4 1.13 11.86 -5.39
N VAL A 5 0.47 11.83 -4.22
CA VAL A 5 -0.96 11.43 -4.13
C VAL A 5 -1.89 12.51 -4.70
N PRO A 6 -1.77 13.81 -4.31
CA PRO A 6 -2.55 14.87 -4.97
C PRO A 6 -2.21 15.03 -6.46
N MET A 7 -0.93 14.88 -6.84
CA MET A 7 -0.51 14.98 -8.25
C MET A 7 -1.07 13.86 -9.14
N ALA A 8 -1.45 12.71 -8.55
CA ALA A 8 -2.16 11.64 -9.24
C ALA A 8 -3.69 11.83 -9.24
N GLY A 9 -4.20 12.96 -8.73
CA GLY A 9 -5.63 13.23 -8.59
C GLY A 9 -6.32 12.35 -7.54
N ALA A 10 -5.57 11.77 -6.60
CA ALA A 10 -6.08 10.88 -5.57
C ALA A 10 -6.20 11.58 -4.21
N VAL A 11 -7.05 11.04 -3.34
CA VAL A 11 -7.19 11.46 -1.94
C VAL A 11 -6.48 10.44 -1.06
N LEU A 12 -5.60 10.92 -0.17
CA LEU A 12 -4.90 10.07 0.80
C LEU A 12 -5.71 9.98 2.10
N ASN A 13 -6.13 8.77 2.47
CA ASN A 13 -6.71 8.49 3.78
C ASN A 13 -5.69 7.77 4.65
N THR A 14 -5.30 8.36 5.78
CA THR A 14 -4.38 7.75 6.75
C THR A 14 -5.18 7.08 7.87
N ILE A 15 -4.93 5.79 8.11
CA ILE A 15 -5.58 5.05 9.19
C ILE A 15 -4.66 5.02 10.41
N ASN A 16 -5.22 5.35 11.58
CA ASN A 16 -4.49 5.30 12.84
C ASN A 16 -4.23 3.84 13.25
N THR A 17 -2.96 3.48 13.43
CA THR A 17 -2.51 2.12 13.75
C THR A 17 -2.77 1.71 15.20
N ARG A 18 -3.21 2.65 16.05
CA ARG A 18 -3.68 2.36 17.43
C ARG A 18 -5.11 1.82 17.49
N LEU A 19 -5.80 1.75 16.34
CA LEU A 19 -7.15 1.21 16.24
C LEU A 19 -7.12 -0.33 16.16
N ASP A 20 -8.22 -0.94 16.61
CA ASP A 20 -8.46 -2.37 16.49
C ASP A 20 -8.93 -2.77 15.08
N GLU A 21 -8.85 -4.06 14.78
CA GLU A 21 -9.18 -4.64 13.49
C GLU A 21 -10.62 -4.37 13.01
N LYS A 22 -11.61 -4.26 13.93
CA LYS A 22 -13.01 -3.98 13.57
C LYS A 22 -13.18 -2.53 13.16
N SER A 23 -12.55 -1.61 13.90
CA SER A 23 -12.54 -0.19 13.56
C SER A 23 -11.89 0.06 12.20
N ILE A 24 -10.76 -0.60 11.93
CA ILE A 24 -10.07 -0.52 10.62
C ILE A 24 -10.94 -1.07 9.51
N ALA A 25 -11.58 -2.23 9.71
CA ALA A 25 -12.51 -2.80 8.75
C ALA A 25 -13.68 -1.86 8.44
N GLY A 26 -14.25 -1.19 9.44
CA GLY A 26 -15.30 -0.19 9.27
C GLY A 26 -14.85 1.01 8.43
N ILE A 27 -13.63 1.52 8.66
CA ILE A 27 -13.04 2.59 7.85
C ILE A 27 -12.86 2.14 6.40
N LEU A 28 -12.29 0.95 6.18
CA LEU A 28 -12.08 0.40 4.84
C LEU A 28 -13.42 0.20 4.11
N CYS A 29 -14.45 -0.26 4.82
CA CYS A 29 -15.80 -0.44 4.29
C CYS A 29 -16.42 0.88 3.84
N HIS A 30 -16.28 1.95 4.63
CA HIS A 30 -16.82 3.26 4.24
C HIS A 30 -15.99 3.95 3.14
N ALA A 31 -14.67 3.82 3.19
CA ALA A 31 -13.76 4.55 2.31
C ALA A 31 -13.57 3.93 0.92
N GLN A 32 -13.87 2.63 0.76
CA GLN A 32 -13.73 1.89 -0.51
C GLN A 32 -12.43 2.21 -1.27
N PRO A 33 -11.25 2.11 -0.62
CA PRO A 33 -10.02 2.57 -1.25
C PRO A 33 -9.63 1.67 -2.43
N LYS A 34 -9.15 2.30 -3.51
CA LYS A 34 -8.59 1.57 -4.67
C LYS A 34 -7.20 0.98 -4.40
N MET A 35 -6.46 1.58 -3.46
CA MET A 35 -5.14 1.12 -3.04
C MET A 35 -5.02 1.23 -1.52
N LEU A 36 -4.42 0.22 -0.91
CA LEU A 36 -4.16 0.16 0.52
C LEU A 36 -2.67 -0.11 0.74
N PHE A 37 -1.97 0.84 1.35
CA PHE A 37 -0.56 0.70 1.70
C PHE A 37 -0.43 0.24 3.16
N ILE A 38 0.35 -0.80 3.40
CA ILE A 38 0.51 -1.42 4.71
C ILE A 38 2.00 -1.57 4.98
N ASP A 39 2.46 -1.07 6.13
CA ASP A 39 3.79 -1.43 6.64
C ASP A 39 3.82 -2.92 6.99
N ARG A 40 4.86 -3.65 6.59
CA ARG A 40 4.95 -5.10 6.87
C ARG A 40 4.82 -5.43 8.35
N ASN A 41 5.27 -4.56 9.25
CA ASN A 41 5.13 -4.77 10.71
C ASN A 41 3.66 -4.78 11.17
N LEU A 42 2.74 -4.29 10.35
CA LEU A 42 1.30 -4.21 10.60
C LEU A 42 0.50 -5.21 9.76
N GLU A 43 1.17 -6.13 9.07
CA GLU A 43 0.52 -7.13 8.21
C GLU A 43 -0.55 -7.93 8.98
N HIS A 44 -0.27 -8.33 10.22
CA HIS A 44 -1.22 -9.06 11.05
C HIS A 44 -2.51 -8.25 11.26
N LEU A 45 -2.40 -7.00 11.72
CA LEU A 45 -3.54 -6.12 11.95
C LEU A 45 -4.37 -5.92 10.67
N ALA A 46 -3.70 -5.69 9.54
CA ALA A 46 -4.37 -5.51 8.27
C ALA A 46 -5.08 -6.78 7.79
N ARG A 47 -4.44 -7.95 7.94
CA ARG A 47 -5.01 -9.23 7.52
C ARG A 47 -6.25 -9.60 8.33
N GLU A 48 -6.24 -9.36 9.63
CA GLU A 48 -7.42 -9.55 10.48
C GLU A 48 -8.54 -8.58 10.07
N SER A 49 -8.22 -7.31 9.83
CA SER A 49 -9.21 -6.31 9.38
C SER A 49 -9.83 -6.67 8.03
N LEU A 50 -9.03 -7.16 7.07
CA LEU A 50 -9.50 -7.56 5.73
C LEU A 50 -10.41 -8.79 5.76
N GLN A 51 -10.26 -9.68 6.75
CA GLN A 51 -11.15 -10.84 6.94
C GLN A 51 -12.54 -10.43 7.42
N LEU A 52 -12.67 -9.28 8.09
CA LEU A 52 -13.92 -8.75 8.60
C LEU A 52 -14.73 -7.97 7.56
N LEU A 53 -14.19 -7.77 6.35
CA LEU A 53 -14.89 -7.04 5.29
C LEU A 53 -16.02 -7.89 4.68
N PRO A 54 -17.22 -7.31 4.48
CA PRO A 54 -18.31 -7.98 3.78
C PRO A 54 -17.91 -8.30 2.33
N HIS A 55 -18.20 -9.53 1.89
CA HIS A 55 -17.67 -10.10 0.65
C HIS A 55 -18.30 -9.49 -0.62
N GLU A 56 -17.48 -9.49 -1.69
CA GLU A 56 -17.71 -9.21 -3.12
C GLU A 56 -17.20 -7.86 -3.68
N ASP A 57 -17.63 -6.69 -3.22
CA ASP A 57 -17.23 -5.43 -3.89
C ASP A 57 -15.79 -4.96 -3.56
N PHE A 58 -15.30 -5.25 -2.35
CA PHE A 58 -14.01 -4.73 -1.88
C PHE A 58 -12.80 -5.49 -2.42
N LYS A 59 -12.95 -6.80 -2.69
CA LYS A 59 -11.83 -7.66 -3.11
C LYS A 59 -11.51 -7.54 -4.61
N GLN A 60 -12.46 -7.11 -5.44
CA GLN A 60 -12.25 -7.12 -6.89
C GLN A 60 -11.33 -6.01 -7.42
N ASN A 61 -11.21 -4.88 -6.70
CA ASN A 61 -10.48 -3.73 -7.23
C ASN A 61 -9.46 -3.08 -6.27
N MET A 62 -9.48 -3.42 -4.98
CA MET A 62 -8.51 -2.86 -4.02
C MET A 62 -7.14 -3.54 -4.18
N LYS A 63 -6.12 -2.77 -4.54
CA LYS A 63 -4.73 -3.25 -4.56
C LYS A 63 -4.06 -3.04 -3.21
N VAL A 64 -3.64 -4.12 -2.58
CA VAL A 64 -2.92 -4.10 -1.30
C VAL A 64 -1.41 -4.10 -1.57
N ILE A 65 -0.69 -3.13 -1.02
CA ILE A 65 0.75 -2.92 -1.22
C ILE A 65 1.44 -2.96 0.15
N PHE A 66 2.34 -3.93 0.33
CA PHE A 66 3.18 -4.00 1.51
C PHE A 66 4.45 -3.16 1.30
N ILE A 67 4.72 -2.26 2.23
CA ILE A 67 5.94 -1.46 2.28
C ILE A 67 6.89 -2.17 3.25
N ASP A 68 8.05 -2.54 2.73
CA ASP A 68 9.15 -3.15 3.47
C ASP A 68 10.38 -2.27 3.29
N GLU A 69 11.08 -1.95 4.39
CA GLU A 69 12.26 -1.08 4.33
C GLU A 69 13.49 -1.78 3.72
N SER A 70 13.40 -3.07 3.40
CA SER A 70 14.49 -3.91 2.90
C SER A 70 14.42 -4.04 1.37
N LYS A 71 14.86 -3.01 0.65
CA LYS A 71 15.65 -3.06 -0.61
C LYS A 71 15.73 -1.67 -1.28
N THR A 72 16.71 -0.88 -0.85
CA THR A 72 17.49 -0.07 -1.80
C THR A 72 18.80 -0.82 -2.04
N SER A 73 18.78 -1.84 -2.90
CA SER A 73 20.00 -2.45 -3.43
C SER A 73 20.17 -2.00 -4.86
N SER A 74 21.11 -1.07 -5.02
CA SER A 74 21.94 -0.84 -6.20
C SER A 74 21.23 -0.80 -7.55
N ILE A 75 20.94 0.42 -8.03
CA ILE A 75 20.97 0.69 -9.46
C ILE A 75 22.44 0.58 -9.89
N GLN A 76 22.91 -0.65 -10.16
CA GLN A 76 24.23 -0.89 -10.72
C GLN A 76 24.24 -0.25 -12.11
N GLY A 77 25.08 0.77 -12.29
CA GLY A 77 25.16 1.56 -13.50
C GLY A 77 25.27 0.71 -14.76
N VAL A 78 24.45 1.06 -15.76
CA VAL A 78 24.64 0.67 -17.16
C VAL A 78 26.03 1.11 -17.58
N ARG A 79 26.98 0.19 -17.57
CA ARG A 79 28.30 0.40 -18.20
C ARG A 79 28.07 0.25 -19.69
N LEU A 80 27.85 1.39 -20.35
CA LEU A 80 27.83 1.51 -21.80
C LEU A 80 29.11 0.86 -22.33
N ARG A 81 28.94 -0.16 -23.17
CA ARG A 81 30.03 -0.68 -24.01
C ARG A 81 30.40 0.44 -24.96
N GLU A 82 31.47 1.16 -24.67
CA GLU A 82 32.17 1.91 -25.70
C GLU A 82 32.91 0.91 -26.59
N SER A 83 32.47 0.90 -27.83
CA SER A 83 32.98 0.17 -28.96
C SER A 83 34.21 0.86 -29.55
N HIS A 84 35.26 0.05 -29.78
CA HIS A 84 36.28 0.17 -30.84
C HIS A 84 37.33 1.29 -30.68
N PRO A 85 38.52 1.19 -31.34
CA PRO A 85 38.87 0.46 -32.57
C PRO A 85 39.61 -0.88 -32.41
#